data_AF-A0A260ZK27-F1
#
_entry.id   AF-A0A260ZK27-F1
#
_cell.length_a   1.000
_cell.length_b   1.000
_cell.length_c   1.000
_cell.angle_alpha   90.00
_cell.angle_beta   90.00
_cell.angle_gamma   90.00
#
_symmetry.space_group_name_H-M   'P 1'
#
loop_
_entity.id
_entity.type
_entity.pdbx_description
1 polymer ?
#
loop_
_entity_poly.entity_id
_entity_poly.type
_entity_poly.pdbx_seq_one_letter_code
_entity_poly.pdbx_strand_id
1 'polypeptide(L)'
;MNINSTSFIVSFTHRSSRMSSENPLPAGWEKRQSRTNDRVYYFNTATGVSQWDRPEASAFGKGSDLKSVQCLHLLVKHEGSRNPSSWRSDHITRSKEDAINILKNYERELRDASNIEGKFHQMSGDDEHSRFVSTMTGCAQRELFLTFIITMLGLFIRNLTLPWIFLGTRYDTSKVTYWLKFVADVIFLCLPSLLAMTLLSEHLYILTLIMSIVSGVLLLFVLFEASEHNLSSSLRQAWTRIVEEQHRPTKFVTYFRSLTMVLVTVAILAVDFPIFPRRFAKTEKFGHSTMDVGVAAFIFQALVLEIIGYPQHVTEYGVHWNFFFTLAAVRVFYSILPRCYPFVLSVIFGICHQTMLKSTGLQEWILDETTNQRENLVTANAEGLTSLSGYLTIFYASLAIGELMAKTSIRVKSWIRRDDPFSPVSPCLSDSINRNSLAFFLISNVLTGLVNLSVSAHTLPAQYSFPILLGYLTTCAGIVHFWEYRKVNFVRLHAE
;
A
#
# COMPACT_ATOMS: atom_id res chain seq x y z
N MET A 1 -34.32 -26.48 -0.46
CA MET A 1 -33.81 -26.10 -1.80
C MET A 1 -32.94 -27.23 -2.31
N ASN A 2 -33.21 -27.76 -3.50
CA ASN A 2 -32.48 -28.91 -4.05
C ASN A 2 -31.15 -28.47 -4.65
N ILE A 3 -30.05 -29.10 -4.23
CA ILE A 3 -28.78 -29.13 -4.96
C ILE A 3 -28.29 -30.58 -4.90
N ASN A 4 -28.48 -31.31 -6.00
CA ASN A 4 -27.91 -32.63 -6.19
C ASN A 4 -26.56 -32.47 -6.91
N SER A 5 -25.46 -32.79 -6.23
CA SER A 5 -24.13 -32.88 -6.85
C SER A 5 -23.32 -33.98 -6.17
N THR A 6 -23.20 -35.13 -6.83
CA THR A 6 -22.41 -36.28 -6.38
C THR A 6 -20.99 -36.23 -6.93
N SER A 7 -19.99 -36.36 -6.05
CA SER A 7 -18.58 -36.43 -6.40
C SER A 7 -17.97 -37.70 -5.82
N PHE A 8 -17.20 -38.46 -6.61
CA PHE A 8 -16.46 -39.64 -6.13
C PHE A 8 -14.97 -39.50 -6.41
N ILE A 9 -14.15 -39.90 -5.44
CA ILE A 9 -12.69 -40.01 -5.51
C ILE A 9 -12.30 -41.40 -5.01
N VAL A 10 -11.34 -42.04 -5.69
CA VAL A 10 -10.79 -43.36 -5.31
C VAL A 10 -9.31 -43.20 -4.95
N SER A 11 -8.89 -43.82 -3.84
CA SER A 11 -7.48 -44.01 -3.51
C SER A 11 -7.27 -45.36 -2.80
N PHE A 12 -6.11 -45.98 -3.03
CA PHE A 12 -5.73 -47.30 -2.52
C PHE A 12 -4.82 -47.18 -1.30
N THR A 13 -4.93 -48.09 -0.30
CA THR A 13 -3.81 -48.99 0.12
C THR A 13 -4.16 -50.03 1.19
N HIS A 14 -3.73 -51.27 0.91
CA HIS A 14 -3.37 -52.46 1.71
C HIS A 14 -3.60 -52.63 3.25
N ARG A 15 -4.13 -53.83 3.61
CA ARG A 15 -3.99 -54.71 4.83
C ARG A 15 -3.73 -54.07 6.21
N SER A 16 -4.36 -54.48 7.33
CA SER A 16 -4.86 -55.81 7.77
C SER A 16 -5.84 -55.63 8.99
N SER A 17 -6.50 -56.61 9.64
CA SER A 17 -6.37 -58.09 9.63
C SER A 17 -7.70 -58.87 9.85
N ARG A 18 -8.03 -59.36 11.06
CA ARG A 18 -9.27 -60.09 11.46
C ARG A 18 -9.55 -59.97 12.98
N MET A 19 -10.79 -59.69 13.40
CA MET A 19 -11.58 -60.59 14.28
C MET A 19 -13.04 -60.13 14.57
N SER A 20 -13.92 -61.13 14.68
CA SER A 20 -15.24 -61.21 15.37
C SER A 20 -16.35 -60.15 15.13
N SER A 21 -17.54 -60.69 14.88
CA SER A 21 -18.81 -60.00 14.65
C SER A 21 -19.61 -59.74 15.92
N GLU A 22 -20.06 -58.49 16.15
CA GLU A 22 -21.44 -58.16 16.59
C GLU A 22 -21.76 -56.65 16.70
N ASN A 23 -20.77 -55.75 16.57
CA ASN A 23 -21.02 -54.31 16.56
C ASN A 23 -22.01 -53.85 15.45
N PRO A 24 -22.65 -52.67 15.56
CA PRO A 24 -23.32 -52.02 14.43
C PRO A 24 -22.31 -51.62 13.33
N LEU A 25 -22.80 -51.33 12.11
CA LEU A 25 -21.92 -50.83 11.05
C LEU A 25 -21.56 -49.35 11.30
N PRO A 26 -20.33 -48.92 10.96
CA PRO A 26 -19.99 -47.50 11.01
C PRO A 26 -20.90 -46.67 10.09
N ALA A 27 -21.13 -45.40 10.45
CA ALA A 27 -22.05 -44.52 9.72
C ALA A 27 -21.74 -44.45 8.22
N GLY A 28 -22.78 -44.52 7.38
CA GLY A 28 -22.68 -44.49 5.92
C GLY A 28 -22.28 -45.82 5.24
N TRP A 29 -22.32 -46.95 5.96
CA TRP A 29 -22.13 -48.29 5.39
C TRP A 29 -23.40 -49.13 5.45
N GLU A 30 -23.76 -49.76 4.33
CA GLU A 30 -24.85 -50.73 4.23
C GLU A 30 -24.33 -52.15 4.03
N LYS A 31 -24.96 -53.14 4.68
CA LYS A 31 -24.76 -54.57 4.39
C LYS A 31 -25.64 -54.96 3.20
N ARG A 32 -25.05 -55.52 2.14
CA ARG A 32 -25.76 -56.00 0.95
C ARG A 32 -25.35 -57.44 0.61
N GLN A 33 -26.16 -58.11 -0.20
CA GLN A 33 -25.96 -59.52 -0.58
C GLN A 33 -25.86 -59.62 -2.10
N SER A 34 -24.83 -60.31 -2.57
CA SER A 34 -24.52 -60.43 -3.99
C SER A 34 -25.48 -61.40 -4.68
N ARG A 35 -26.11 -60.97 -5.77
CA ARG A 35 -27.14 -61.73 -6.51
C ARG A 35 -26.62 -63.00 -7.21
N THR A 36 -25.30 -63.15 -7.37
CA THR A 36 -24.70 -64.22 -8.20
C THR A 36 -23.97 -65.30 -7.41
N ASN A 37 -23.53 -65.00 -6.18
CA ASN A 37 -22.77 -65.94 -5.35
C ASN A 37 -23.20 -65.91 -3.86
N ASP A 38 -24.35 -65.30 -3.59
CA ASP A 38 -25.03 -65.17 -2.30
C ASP A 38 -24.16 -64.62 -1.13
N ARG A 39 -23.01 -64.04 -1.48
CA ARG A 39 -22.02 -63.56 -0.52
C ARG A 39 -22.35 -62.15 -0.06
N VAL A 40 -22.25 -61.92 1.24
CA VAL A 40 -22.39 -60.60 1.86
C VAL A 40 -21.21 -59.71 1.48
N TYR A 41 -21.51 -58.45 1.15
CA TYR A 41 -20.56 -57.36 0.98
C TYR A 41 -21.08 -56.09 1.66
N TYR A 42 -20.21 -55.10 1.83
CA TYR A 42 -20.52 -53.82 2.44
C TYR A 42 -20.39 -52.71 1.40
N PHE A 43 -21.39 -51.84 1.33
CA PHE A 43 -21.49 -50.76 0.36
C PHE A 43 -21.38 -49.40 1.07
N ASN A 44 -20.45 -48.57 0.63
CA ASN A 44 -20.26 -47.22 1.15
C ASN A 44 -21.24 -46.27 0.46
N THR A 45 -22.18 -45.68 1.19
CA THR A 45 -23.18 -44.77 0.60
C THR A 45 -22.61 -43.39 0.26
N ALA A 46 -21.45 -43.02 0.81
CA ALA A 46 -20.77 -41.76 0.57
C ALA A 46 -19.72 -41.82 -0.56
N THR A 47 -19.07 -42.97 -0.78
CA THR A 47 -18.02 -43.16 -1.81
C THR A 47 -18.41 -44.13 -2.93
N GLY A 48 -19.57 -44.80 -2.84
CA GLY A 48 -20.06 -45.75 -3.86
C GLY A 48 -19.25 -47.05 -3.96
N VAL A 49 -18.20 -47.21 -3.16
CA VAL A 49 -17.31 -48.38 -3.18
C VAL A 49 -17.96 -49.57 -2.49
N SER A 50 -17.80 -50.75 -3.08
CA SER A 50 -18.21 -52.05 -2.52
C SER A 50 -16.98 -52.81 -2.02
N GLN A 51 -17.04 -53.39 -0.82
CA GLN A 51 -15.96 -54.21 -0.26
C GLN A 51 -16.50 -55.49 0.42
N TRP A 52 -15.72 -56.56 0.38
CA TRP A 52 -16.11 -57.84 0.99
C TRP A 52 -15.79 -57.91 2.49
N ASP A 53 -14.72 -57.24 2.92
CA ASP A 53 -14.32 -57.16 4.33
C ASP A 53 -15.17 -56.13 5.07
N ARG A 54 -15.40 -56.36 6.38
CA ARG A 54 -16.25 -55.48 7.18
C ARG A 54 -15.55 -54.14 7.45
N PRO A 55 -16.19 -52.99 7.22
CA PRO A 55 -15.60 -51.69 7.53
C PRO A 55 -15.52 -51.45 9.04
N GLU A 56 -14.36 -51.00 9.50
CA GLU A 56 -14.09 -50.63 10.90
C GLU A 56 -14.22 -49.11 11.14
N ALA A 57 -14.06 -48.30 10.07
CA ALA A 57 -14.18 -46.85 10.11
C ALA A 57 -15.48 -46.36 9.45
N SER A 58 -15.98 -45.20 9.92
CA SER A 58 -17.07 -44.46 9.28
C SER A 58 -16.79 -44.24 7.79
N ALA A 59 -17.84 -44.30 6.97
CA ALA A 59 -17.76 -44.03 5.53
C ALA A 59 -17.26 -42.62 5.23
N PHE A 60 -17.56 -41.70 6.14
CA PHE A 60 -16.94 -40.40 6.29
C PHE A 60 -15.69 -40.58 7.15
N GLY A 61 -14.50 -40.29 6.62
CA GLY A 61 -13.23 -40.48 7.34
C GLY A 61 -13.16 -39.71 8.67
N LYS A 62 -12.11 -39.94 9.49
CA LYS A 62 -11.92 -39.26 10.79
C LYS A 62 -12.02 -37.73 10.62
N GLY A 63 -13.18 -37.16 10.96
CA GLY A 63 -13.51 -35.78 10.64
C GLY A 63 -15.02 -35.53 10.51
N SER A 64 -15.77 -35.73 11.58
CA SER A 64 -17.16 -35.25 11.72
C SER A 64 -17.27 -33.72 11.89
N ASP A 65 -16.25 -32.97 11.47
CA ASP A 65 -16.04 -31.54 11.68
C ASP A 65 -15.78 -30.78 10.34
N LEU A 66 -16.27 -31.30 9.22
CA LEU A 66 -16.23 -30.62 7.92
C LEU A 66 -17.17 -29.39 7.92
N LYS A 67 -16.69 -28.28 8.46
CA LYS A 67 -17.38 -26.97 8.48
C LYS A 67 -17.48 -26.32 7.09
N SER A 68 -16.65 -26.76 6.13
CA SER A 68 -16.63 -26.28 4.75
C SER A 68 -16.10 -27.36 3.80
N VAL A 69 -16.38 -27.19 2.52
CA VAL A 69 -15.86 -28.02 1.41
C VAL A 69 -15.30 -27.10 0.33
N GLN A 70 -14.28 -27.57 -0.38
CA GLN A 70 -13.74 -26.90 -1.57
C GLN A 70 -14.33 -27.57 -2.82
N CYS A 71 -14.94 -26.77 -3.70
CA CYS A 71 -15.53 -27.24 -4.94
C CYS A 71 -15.11 -26.31 -6.10
N LEU A 72 -14.85 -26.90 -7.26
CA LEU A 72 -14.78 -26.19 -8.53
C LEU A 72 -16.15 -26.23 -9.19
N HIS A 73 -16.55 -25.17 -9.90
CA HIS A 73 -17.83 -25.14 -10.63
C HIS A 73 -17.71 -24.50 -12.02
N LEU A 74 -18.53 -24.97 -12.97
CA LEU A 74 -18.71 -24.33 -14.28
C LEU A 74 -20.05 -23.62 -14.29
N LEU A 75 -20.03 -22.29 -14.50
CA LEU A 75 -21.22 -21.45 -14.51
C LEU A 75 -21.50 -20.92 -15.93
N VAL A 76 -22.61 -21.37 -16.52
CA VAL A 76 -23.15 -20.79 -17.77
C VAL A 76 -24.35 -19.91 -17.42
N LYS A 77 -24.17 -18.60 -17.50
CA LYS A 77 -25.25 -17.61 -17.30
C LYS A 77 -26.14 -17.48 -18.54
N HIS A 78 -27.36 -17.03 -18.32
CA HIS A 78 -28.40 -16.70 -19.33
C HIS A 78 -29.01 -15.32 -19.04
N GLU A 79 -29.82 -14.77 -19.95
CA GLU A 79 -30.41 -13.43 -19.82
C GLU A 79 -31.16 -13.19 -18.48
N GLY A 80 -31.97 -14.16 -18.05
CA GLY A 80 -32.69 -14.14 -16.76
C GLY A 80 -31.82 -14.43 -15.52
N SER A 81 -30.49 -14.39 -15.60
CA SER A 81 -29.61 -14.52 -14.44
C SER A 81 -29.58 -13.22 -13.63
N ARG A 82 -29.52 -13.31 -12.29
CA ARG A 82 -29.53 -12.12 -11.38
C ARG A 82 -28.53 -11.01 -11.74
N ASN A 83 -27.41 -11.38 -12.36
CA ASN A 83 -26.50 -10.44 -13.01
C ASN A 83 -26.05 -11.06 -14.36
N PRO A 84 -26.65 -10.67 -15.50
CA PRO A 84 -26.39 -11.27 -16.81
C PRO A 84 -25.15 -10.67 -17.51
N SER A 85 -24.07 -10.49 -16.75
CA SER A 85 -22.74 -10.10 -17.22
C SER A 85 -21.66 -11.05 -16.72
N SER A 86 -20.50 -11.08 -17.36
CA SER A 86 -19.33 -11.88 -16.97
C SER A 86 -18.07 -11.30 -17.58
N TRP A 87 -16.88 -11.67 -17.09
CA TRP A 87 -15.60 -11.25 -17.68
C TRP A 87 -15.44 -11.66 -19.16
N ARG A 88 -16.20 -12.64 -19.65
CA ARG A 88 -16.23 -13.06 -21.06
C ARG A 88 -17.22 -12.29 -21.93
N SER A 89 -18.17 -11.56 -21.33
CA SER A 89 -19.30 -10.92 -22.04
C SER A 89 -20.10 -10.04 -21.06
N ASP A 90 -20.13 -8.74 -21.33
CA ASP A 90 -20.82 -7.75 -20.48
C ASP A 90 -22.35 -7.86 -20.56
N HIS A 91 -22.88 -8.32 -21.69
CA HIS A 91 -24.32 -8.44 -21.95
C HIS A 91 -24.65 -9.85 -22.45
N ILE A 92 -25.17 -10.69 -21.56
CA ILE A 92 -25.49 -12.08 -21.85
C ILE A 92 -26.94 -12.20 -22.35
N THR A 93 -27.09 -12.40 -23.66
CA THR A 93 -28.38 -12.48 -24.37
C THR A 93 -28.87 -13.90 -24.65
N ARG A 94 -28.15 -14.94 -24.19
CA ARG A 94 -28.54 -16.34 -24.45
C ARG A 94 -29.72 -16.77 -23.58
N SER A 95 -30.59 -17.62 -24.15
CA SER A 95 -31.73 -18.18 -23.43
C SER A 95 -31.29 -19.11 -22.29
N LYS A 96 -32.23 -19.46 -21.41
CA LYS A 96 -31.99 -20.43 -20.33
C LYS A 96 -31.79 -21.85 -20.89
N GLU A 97 -32.53 -22.18 -21.93
CA GLU A 97 -32.51 -23.46 -22.63
C GLU A 97 -31.15 -23.68 -23.30
N ASP A 98 -30.60 -22.65 -23.96
CA ASP A 98 -29.26 -22.68 -24.54
C ASP A 98 -28.19 -22.87 -23.47
N ALA A 99 -28.28 -22.16 -22.34
CA ALA A 99 -27.36 -22.32 -21.22
C ALA A 99 -27.37 -23.74 -20.64
N ILE A 100 -28.55 -24.38 -20.56
CA ILE A 100 -28.69 -25.78 -20.14
C ILE A 100 -28.08 -26.73 -21.19
N ASN A 101 -28.27 -26.48 -22.48
CA ASN A 101 -27.70 -27.31 -23.55
C ASN A 101 -26.16 -27.23 -23.57
N ILE A 102 -25.59 -26.04 -23.35
CA ILE A 102 -24.14 -25.85 -23.19
C ILE A 102 -23.63 -26.65 -21.97
N LEU A 103 -24.30 -26.56 -20.81
CA LEU A 103 -23.92 -27.32 -19.62
C LEU A 103 -23.98 -28.85 -19.83
N LYS A 104 -24.99 -29.36 -20.54
CA LYS A 104 -25.09 -30.79 -20.90
C LYS A 104 -23.97 -31.26 -21.83
N ASN A 105 -23.49 -30.40 -22.72
CA ASN A 105 -22.35 -30.70 -23.58
C ASN A 105 -21.05 -30.76 -22.77
N TYR A 106 -20.82 -29.81 -21.87
CA TYR A 106 -19.69 -29.85 -20.93
C TYR A 106 -19.74 -31.09 -20.01
N GLU A 107 -20.92 -31.46 -19.51
CA GLU A 107 -21.08 -32.69 -18.71
C GLU A 107 -20.66 -33.94 -19.51
N ARG A 108 -21.07 -34.04 -20.78
CA ARG A 108 -20.68 -35.15 -21.66
C ARG A 108 -19.17 -35.18 -21.89
N GLU A 109 -18.59 -34.06 -22.30
CA GLU A 109 -17.14 -33.93 -22.52
C GLU A 109 -16.31 -34.23 -21.25
N LEU A 110 -16.80 -33.89 -20.05
CA LEU A 110 -16.14 -34.22 -18.79
C LEU A 110 -16.28 -35.71 -18.41
N ARG A 111 -17.40 -36.35 -18.75
CA ARG A 111 -17.60 -37.80 -18.54
C ARG A 111 -16.73 -38.64 -19.47
N ASP A 112 -16.52 -38.17 -20.70
CA ASP A 112 -15.73 -38.86 -21.71
C ASP A 112 -14.21 -38.57 -21.59
N ALA A 113 -13.80 -37.67 -20.69
CA ALA A 113 -12.40 -37.28 -20.49
C ALA A 113 -11.61 -38.26 -19.60
N SER A 114 -10.41 -38.63 -20.05
CA SER A 114 -9.46 -39.44 -19.26
C SER A 114 -8.84 -38.67 -18.07
N ASN A 115 -8.79 -37.34 -18.14
CA ASN A 115 -8.39 -36.46 -17.04
C ASN A 115 -9.45 -35.36 -16.87
N ILE A 116 -10.34 -35.57 -15.89
CA ILE A 116 -11.47 -34.67 -15.60
C ILE A 116 -10.96 -33.30 -15.13
N GLU A 117 -9.96 -33.25 -14.25
CA GLU A 117 -9.44 -31.99 -13.69
C GLU A 117 -8.76 -31.12 -14.75
N GLY A 118 -7.91 -31.72 -15.60
CA GLY A 118 -7.29 -31.02 -16.74
C GLY A 118 -8.33 -30.53 -17.76
N LYS A 119 -9.35 -31.34 -18.06
CA LYS A 119 -10.44 -30.95 -18.97
C LYS A 119 -11.33 -29.87 -18.36
N PHE A 120 -11.53 -29.87 -17.05
CA PHE A 120 -12.28 -28.85 -16.32
C PHE A 120 -11.60 -27.47 -16.40
N HIS A 121 -10.28 -27.40 -16.18
CA HIS A 121 -9.51 -26.15 -16.33
C HIS A 121 -9.46 -25.64 -17.78
N GLN A 122 -9.53 -26.54 -18.76
CA GLN A 122 -9.70 -26.16 -20.17
C GLN A 122 -11.07 -25.50 -20.41
N MET A 123 -12.16 -26.03 -19.85
CA MET A 123 -13.52 -25.51 -20.01
C MET A 123 -13.80 -24.22 -19.22
N SER A 124 -13.28 -24.12 -17.99
CA SER A 124 -13.40 -22.92 -17.15
C SER A 124 -12.75 -21.71 -17.78
N GLY A 125 -11.91 -21.91 -18.81
CA GLY A 125 -11.12 -20.86 -19.44
C GLY A 125 -10.02 -20.34 -18.52
N ASP A 126 -9.74 -21.04 -17.41
CA ASP A 126 -8.54 -20.80 -16.62
C ASP A 126 -7.32 -20.94 -17.52
N ASP A 127 -7.34 -21.86 -18.47
CA ASP A 127 -6.23 -22.04 -19.41
C ASP A 127 -6.02 -20.86 -20.39
N GLU A 128 -6.93 -19.90 -20.47
CA GLU A 128 -6.76 -18.68 -21.28
C GLU A 128 -6.67 -17.43 -20.39
N HIS A 129 -7.57 -17.26 -19.43
CA HIS A 129 -7.52 -16.16 -18.46
C HIS A 129 -6.38 -16.33 -17.46
N SER A 130 -6.17 -17.51 -16.89
CA SER A 130 -4.99 -17.76 -16.06
C SER A 130 -3.71 -17.85 -16.88
N ARG A 131 -3.70 -18.16 -18.21
CA ARG A 131 -2.48 -17.95 -19.02
C ARG A 131 -2.21 -16.47 -19.27
N PHE A 132 -3.23 -15.68 -19.62
CA PHE A 132 -3.12 -14.22 -19.74
C PHE A 132 -2.63 -13.57 -18.44
N VAL A 133 -3.20 -13.95 -17.29
CA VAL A 133 -2.84 -13.43 -15.97
C VAL A 133 -1.50 -14.00 -15.45
N SER A 134 -1.18 -15.29 -15.67
CA SER A 134 0.11 -15.87 -15.23
C SER A 134 1.30 -15.54 -16.12
N THR A 135 1.07 -15.07 -17.36
CA THR A 135 2.14 -14.53 -18.22
C THR A 135 2.44 -13.05 -17.95
N MET A 136 1.57 -12.33 -17.22
CA MET A 136 1.85 -10.97 -16.75
C MET A 136 2.78 -10.99 -15.52
N THR A 137 4.08 -11.24 -15.73
CA THR A 137 5.14 -11.18 -14.69
C THR A 137 5.49 -9.76 -14.23
N GLY A 138 4.54 -8.81 -14.36
CA GLY A 138 4.77 -7.37 -14.21
C GLY A 138 5.48 -6.75 -15.42
N CYS A 139 6.25 -5.69 -15.18
CA CYS A 139 7.07 -5.05 -16.21
C CYS A 139 8.57 -5.37 -16.01
N ALA A 140 9.39 -5.08 -17.02
CA ALA A 140 10.82 -5.31 -16.90
C ALA A 140 11.43 -4.38 -15.84
N GLN A 141 12.37 -4.89 -15.02
CA GLN A 141 13.02 -4.13 -13.95
C GLN A 141 13.66 -2.81 -14.44
N ARG A 142 14.15 -2.79 -15.69
CA ARG A 142 14.67 -1.59 -16.37
C ARG A 142 13.60 -0.49 -16.54
N GLU A 143 12.34 -0.85 -16.79
CA GLU A 143 11.24 0.11 -16.99
C GLU A 143 10.85 0.77 -15.66
N LEU A 144 10.85 0.01 -14.56
CA LEU A 144 10.72 0.54 -13.20
C LEU A 144 11.82 1.57 -12.92
N PHE A 145 13.08 1.19 -13.17
CA PHE A 145 14.23 2.05 -12.94
C PHE A 145 14.19 3.34 -13.78
N LEU A 146 13.84 3.24 -15.06
CA LEU A 146 13.66 4.41 -15.94
C LEU A 146 12.52 5.32 -15.45
N THR A 147 11.40 4.75 -15.01
CA THR A 147 10.26 5.53 -14.47
C THR A 147 10.68 6.33 -13.23
N PHE A 148 11.42 5.71 -12.30
CA PHE A 148 12.01 6.43 -11.17
C PHE A 148 13.02 7.50 -11.59
N ILE A 149 13.91 7.21 -12.56
CA ILE A 149 14.86 8.20 -13.09
C ILE A 149 14.13 9.41 -13.70
N ILE A 150 13.08 9.20 -14.50
CA ILE A 150 12.32 10.30 -15.13
C ILE A 150 11.76 11.26 -14.05
N THR A 151 11.21 10.72 -12.97
CA THR A 151 10.69 11.51 -11.85
C THR A 151 11.83 12.25 -11.09
N MET A 152 13.00 11.63 -10.93
CA MET A 152 14.18 12.28 -10.32
C MET A 152 14.76 13.39 -11.21
N LEU A 153 14.85 13.16 -12.54
CA LEU A 153 15.26 14.17 -13.52
C LEU A 153 14.26 15.33 -13.55
N GLY A 154 12.97 15.07 -13.39
CA GLY A 154 11.95 16.10 -13.22
C GLY A 154 12.27 17.04 -12.05
N LEU A 155 12.59 16.50 -10.87
CA LEU A 155 13.02 17.29 -9.71
C LEU A 155 14.35 18.03 -9.96
N PHE A 156 15.32 17.39 -10.64
CA PHE A 156 16.60 18.00 -10.94
C PHE A 156 16.45 19.21 -11.89
N ILE A 157 15.74 19.04 -13.01
CA ILE A 157 15.41 20.12 -13.96
C ILE A 157 14.66 21.24 -13.25
N ARG A 158 13.66 20.91 -12.43
CA ARG A 158 12.89 21.86 -11.61
C ARG A 158 13.78 22.70 -10.71
N ASN A 159 14.75 22.07 -10.04
CA ASN A 159 15.67 22.75 -9.13
C ASN A 159 16.74 23.59 -9.86
N LEU A 160 17.09 23.24 -11.10
CA LEU A 160 17.94 24.07 -11.95
C LEU A 160 17.18 25.27 -12.55
N THR A 161 15.94 25.10 -13.03
CA THR A 161 15.21 26.15 -13.75
C THR A 161 14.63 27.23 -12.84
N LEU A 162 14.06 26.85 -11.69
CA LEU A 162 13.29 27.78 -10.86
C LEU A 162 14.08 28.92 -10.21
N PRO A 163 15.36 28.73 -9.78
CA PRO A 163 16.21 29.85 -9.42
C PRO A 163 16.26 30.93 -10.51
N TRP A 164 16.45 30.57 -11.78
CA TRP A 164 16.54 31.54 -12.88
C TRP A 164 15.20 32.22 -13.17
N ILE A 165 14.12 31.44 -13.21
CA ILE A 165 12.76 31.95 -13.44
C ILE A 165 12.36 33.00 -12.38
N PHE A 166 12.81 32.84 -11.12
CA PHE A 166 12.38 33.69 -10.00
C PHE A 166 13.43 34.65 -9.41
N LEU A 167 14.75 34.48 -9.66
CA LEU A 167 15.77 35.46 -9.27
C LEU A 167 16.02 36.54 -10.33
N GLY A 168 15.64 36.32 -11.59
CA GLY A 168 15.86 37.28 -12.69
C GLY A 168 15.06 38.59 -12.55
N THR A 169 14.13 38.71 -11.61
CA THR A 169 13.26 39.89 -11.45
C THR A 169 13.03 40.25 -9.98
N ARG A 170 13.12 41.55 -9.66
CA ARG A 170 12.82 42.12 -8.33
C ARG A 170 11.31 42.22 -8.06
N TYR A 171 10.53 41.16 -8.27
CA TYR A 171 9.10 41.16 -7.96
C TYR A 171 8.83 40.80 -6.51
N ASP A 172 8.63 41.81 -5.67
CA ASP A 172 7.92 41.67 -4.40
C ASP A 172 6.47 41.23 -4.66
N THR A 173 6.12 39.97 -4.38
CA THR A 173 4.74 39.45 -4.46
C THR A 173 4.56 38.15 -3.67
N SER A 174 4.26 38.25 -2.37
CA SER A 174 4.19 37.09 -1.45
C SER A 174 3.09 36.03 -1.68
N LYS A 175 2.18 36.21 -2.65
CA LYS A 175 1.05 35.27 -2.91
C LYS A 175 1.04 34.67 -4.32
N VAL A 176 1.31 35.47 -5.36
CA VAL A 176 1.28 35.02 -6.77
C VAL A 176 2.36 33.96 -7.01
N THR A 177 3.57 34.19 -6.48
CA THR A 177 4.70 33.28 -6.56
C THR A 177 4.44 31.92 -5.90
N TYR A 178 3.57 31.83 -4.87
CA TYR A 178 3.25 30.55 -4.21
C TYR A 178 2.48 29.60 -5.14
N TRP A 179 1.44 30.09 -5.81
CA TRP A 179 0.67 29.27 -6.74
C TRP A 179 1.38 29.06 -8.08
N LEU A 180 2.23 29.99 -8.52
CA LEU A 180 3.12 29.75 -9.67
C LEU A 180 4.15 28.64 -9.38
N LYS A 181 4.73 28.57 -8.18
CA LYS A 181 5.58 27.44 -7.75
C LYS A 181 4.81 26.12 -7.76
N PHE A 182 3.57 26.10 -7.28
CA PHE A 182 2.72 24.90 -7.35
C PHE A 182 2.49 24.43 -8.79
N VAL A 183 2.16 25.34 -9.70
CA VAL A 183 1.98 25.01 -11.13
C VAL A 183 3.28 24.49 -11.73
N ALA A 184 4.44 25.10 -11.42
CA ALA A 184 5.74 24.60 -11.85
C ALA A 184 6.05 23.20 -11.29
N ASP A 185 5.80 22.97 -9.99
CA ASP A 185 5.99 21.66 -9.38
C ASP A 185 5.07 20.59 -10.02
N VAL A 186 3.83 20.92 -10.39
CA VAL A 186 2.96 20.01 -11.18
C VAL A 186 3.54 19.73 -12.57
N ILE A 187 4.03 20.76 -13.27
CA ILE A 187 4.63 20.63 -14.61
C ILE A 187 5.92 19.81 -14.59
N PHE A 188 6.79 19.95 -13.59
CA PHE A 188 8.08 19.25 -13.57
C PHE A 188 8.09 17.94 -12.78
N LEU A 189 7.22 17.75 -11.77
CA LEU A 189 7.22 16.55 -10.93
C LEU A 189 6.08 15.59 -11.32
N CYS A 190 4.88 16.10 -11.57
CA CYS A 190 3.70 15.29 -11.85
C CYS A 190 3.58 14.91 -13.33
N LEU A 191 3.75 15.87 -14.25
CA LEU A 191 3.54 15.64 -15.68
C LEU A 191 4.52 14.62 -16.31
N PRO A 192 5.85 14.62 -16.04
CA PRO A 192 6.75 13.61 -16.62
C PRO A 192 6.47 12.21 -16.08
N SER A 193 6.11 12.12 -14.80
CA SER A 193 5.70 10.88 -14.13
C SER A 193 4.41 10.32 -14.74
N LEU A 194 3.40 11.17 -14.99
CA LEU A 194 2.16 10.80 -15.67
C LEU A 194 2.43 10.34 -17.11
N LEU A 195 3.24 11.06 -17.88
CA LEU A 195 3.61 10.69 -19.25
C LEU A 195 4.33 9.34 -19.31
N ALA A 196 5.30 9.10 -18.42
CA ALA A 196 6.05 7.85 -18.34
C ALA A 196 5.14 6.64 -18.06
N MET A 197 4.13 6.81 -17.20
CA MET A 197 3.22 5.73 -16.82
C MET A 197 1.99 5.59 -17.75
N THR A 198 1.84 6.47 -18.74
CA THR A 198 0.72 6.46 -19.70
C THR A 198 1.21 6.57 -21.16
N LEU A 199 1.11 7.74 -21.79
CA LEU A 199 1.34 7.95 -23.23
C LEU A 199 2.73 7.53 -23.72
N LEU A 200 3.78 7.65 -22.89
CA LEU A 200 5.17 7.39 -23.26
C LEU A 200 5.74 6.12 -22.60
N SER A 201 4.87 5.22 -22.12
CA SER A 201 5.28 3.97 -21.47
C SER A 201 6.06 3.00 -22.36
N GLU A 202 5.84 3.03 -23.68
CA GLU A 202 6.62 2.27 -24.67
C GLU A 202 7.91 3.00 -25.09
N HIS A 203 8.08 4.25 -24.67
CA HIS A 203 9.16 5.15 -25.11
C HIS A 203 9.95 5.75 -23.94
N LEU A 204 9.97 5.06 -22.80
CA LEU A 204 10.68 5.46 -21.58
C LEU A 204 12.15 5.83 -21.82
N TYR A 205 12.84 5.12 -22.72
CA TYR A 205 14.22 5.43 -23.10
C TYR A 205 14.36 6.82 -23.75
N ILE A 206 13.45 7.16 -24.67
CA ILE A 206 13.45 8.44 -25.38
C ILE A 206 13.13 9.57 -24.39
N LEU A 207 12.11 9.38 -23.55
CA LEU A 207 11.75 10.35 -22.51
C LEU A 207 12.90 10.57 -21.52
N THR A 208 13.56 9.50 -21.06
CA THR A 208 14.73 9.58 -20.17
C THR A 208 15.90 10.30 -20.85
N LEU A 209 16.16 10.01 -22.12
CA LEU A 209 17.24 10.64 -22.89
C LEU A 209 17.00 12.15 -23.06
N ILE A 210 15.78 12.56 -23.44
CA ILE A 210 15.40 13.97 -23.58
C ILE A 210 15.57 14.69 -22.23
N MET A 211 15.04 14.13 -21.14
CA MET A 211 15.17 14.71 -19.79
C MET A 211 16.63 14.79 -19.34
N SER A 212 17.46 13.81 -19.71
CA SER A 212 18.91 13.82 -19.41
C SER A 212 19.66 14.89 -20.21
N ILE A 213 19.34 15.07 -21.49
CA ILE A 213 19.91 16.13 -22.34
C ILE A 213 19.52 17.51 -21.79
N VAL A 214 18.23 17.73 -21.48
CA VAL A 214 17.75 18.99 -20.89
C VAL A 214 18.46 19.27 -19.55
N SER A 215 18.60 18.25 -18.70
CA SER A 215 19.35 18.35 -17.43
C SER A 215 20.81 18.73 -17.64
N GLY A 216 21.47 18.12 -18.63
CA GLY A 216 22.87 18.39 -18.99
C GLY A 216 23.07 19.80 -19.56
N VAL A 217 22.20 20.26 -20.45
CA VAL A 217 22.24 21.62 -21.01
C VAL A 217 22.02 22.68 -19.92
N LEU A 218 21.04 22.48 -19.04
CA LEU A 218 20.79 23.38 -17.90
C LEU A 218 21.97 23.38 -16.91
N LEU A 219 22.60 22.23 -16.65
CA LEU A 219 23.78 22.16 -15.80
C LEU A 219 24.98 22.88 -16.43
N LEU A 220 25.23 22.69 -17.73
CA LEU A 220 26.28 23.40 -18.47
C LEU A 220 26.06 24.91 -18.48
N PHE A 221 24.81 25.36 -18.65
CA PHE A 221 24.43 26.77 -18.53
C PHE A 221 24.78 27.33 -17.14
N VAL A 222 24.36 26.64 -16.06
CA VAL A 222 24.67 27.04 -14.67
C VAL A 222 26.18 27.06 -14.39
N LEU A 223 26.93 26.11 -14.93
CA LEU A 223 28.39 26.06 -14.78
C LEU A 223 29.09 27.18 -15.56
N PHE A 224 28.60 27.52 -16.75
CA PHE A 224 29.12 28.63 -17.55
C PHE A 224 28.91 29.97 -16.85
N GLU A 225 27.69 30.25 -16.39
CA GLU A 225 27.36 31.50 -15.69
C GLU A 225 28.11 31.63 -14.34
N ALA A 226 28.30 30.52 -13.62
CA ALA A 226 29.14 30.50 -12.42
C ALA A 226 30.63 30.77 -12.72
N SER A 227 31.10 30.40 -13.92
CA SER A 227 32.47 30.67 -14.39
C SER A 227 32.65 32.12 -14.84
N GLU A 228 31.68 32.69 -15.56
CA GLU A 228 31.75 34.06 -16.09
C GLU A 228 31.74 35.11 -14.96
N HIS A 229 30.97 34.89 -13.89
CA HIS A 229 30.94 35.77 -12.72
C HIS A 229 32.17 35.67 -11.79
N ASN A 230 33.26 35.02 -12.24
CA ASN A 230 34.57 34.94 -11.58
C ASN A 230 34.51 34.53 -10.10
N LEU A 231 33.57 33.63 -9.79
CA LEU A 231 33.12 33.36 -8.44
C LEU A 231 33.94 32.21 -7.82
N SER A 232 35.26 32.40 -7.73
CA SER A 232 36.26 31.35 -7.42
C SER A 232 36.13 30.70 -6.03
N SER A 233 35.36 31.28 -5.11
CA SER A 233 34.98 30.70 -3.82
C SER A 233 33.64 29.95 -3.83
N SER A 234 32.94 29.91 -4.97
CA SER A 234 31.51 29.61 -5.03
C SER A 234 31.12 28.31 -5.73
N LEU A 235 31.99 27.54 -6.38
CA LEU A 235 31.57 26.17 -6.74
C LEU A 235 31.16 25.38 -5.48
N ARG A 236 31.84 25.62 -4.34
CA ARG A 236 31.40 25.10 -3.03
C ARG A 236 30.14 25.81 -2.49
N GLN A 237 29.97 27.13 -2.65
CA GLN A 237 28.77 27.83 -2.15
C GLN A 237 27.50 27.59 -2.99
N ALA A 238 27.61 27.58 -4.31
CA ALA A 238 26.57 27.13 -5.23
C ALA A 238 26.23 25.66 -4.97
N TRP A 239 27.23 24.79 -4.80
CA TRP A 239 26.98 23.40 -4.38
C TRP A 239 26.29 23.33 -3.01
N THR A 240 26.60 24.18 -2.03
CA THR A 240 25.86 24.19 -0.75
C THR A 240 24.51 24.91 -0.79
N ARG A 241 24.21 25.69 -1.84
CA ARG A 241 22.86 26.21 -2.14
C ARG A 241 22.00 25.18 -2.89
N ILE A 242 22.60 24.31 -3.69
CA ILE A 242 21.94 23.20 -4.42
C ILE A 242 21.81 21.96 -3.51
N VAL A 243 22.81 21.71 -2.67
CA VAL A 243 22.95 20.58 -1.73
C VAL A 243 23.11 21.15 -0.33
N GLU A 244 21.98 21.53 0.26
CA GLU A 244 21.89 22.29 1.51
C GLU A 244 22.61 21.60 2.68
N GLU A 245 23.73 22.19 3.12
CA GLU A 245 24.77 21.46 3.85
C GLU A 245 24.37 20.96 5.25
N GLN A 246 23.24 21.47 5.78
CA GLN A 246 22.81 21.25 7.16
C GLN A 246 21.82 20.07 7.36
N HIS A 247 21.35 19.42 6.28
CA HIS A 247 20.32 18.35 6.36
C HIS A 247 20.58 17.16 5.39
N ARG A 248 21.84 16.72 5.29
CA ARG A 248 22.32 15.80 4.22
C ARG A 248 21.58 14.45 4.06
N PRO A 249 21.17 13.69 5.11
CA PRO A 249 20.46 12.42 4.91
C PRO A 249 18.95 12.60 4.70
N THR A 250 18.33 13.54 5.44
CA THR A 250 16.87 13.66 5.54
C THR A 250 16.23 14.29 4.31
N LYS A 251 16.90 15.24 3.62
CA LYS A 251 16.35 15.86 2.40
C LYS A 251 16.28 14.89 1.22
N PHE A 252 17.27 14.00 1.07
CA PHE A 252 17.20 12.92 0.07
C PHE A 252 16.00 11.99 0.33
N VAL A 253 15.85 11.49 1.56
CA VAL A 253 14.71 10.63 1.93
C VAL A 253 13.38 11.38 1.75
N THR A 254 13.32 12.67 2.07
CA THR A 254 12.13 13.52 1.90
C THR A 254 11.73 13.65 0.42
N TYR A 255 12.67 13.92 -0.49
CA TYR A 255 12.38 13.97 -1.92
C TYR A 255 12.05 12.60 -2.50
N PHE A 256 12.79 11.55 -2.12
CA PHE A 256 12.51 10.19 -2.55
C PHE A 256 11.09 9.74 -2.14
N ARG A 257 10.67 10.10 -0.92
CA ARG A 257 9.33 9.84 -0.38
C ARG A 257 8.22 10.57 -1.14
N SER A 258 8.33 11.87 -1.39
CA SER A 258 7.29 12.61 -2.14
C SER A 258 7.20 12.18 -3.59
N LEU A 259 8.33 11.92 -4.25
CA LEU A 259 8.36 11.44 -5.63
C LEU A 259 7.79 10.02 -5.77
N THR A 260 8.06 9.14 -4.79
CA THR A 260 7.39 7.83 -4.68
C THR A 260 5.88 7.99 -4.50
N MET A 261 5.43 8.91 -3.64
CA MET A 261 4.00 9.22 -3.48
C MET A 261 3.35 9.73 -4.77
N VAL A 262 4.04 10.54 -5.58
CA VAL A 262 3.53 10.99 -6.89
C VAL A 262 3.37 9.80 -7.84
N LEU A 263 4.36 8.93 -7.96
CA LEU A 263 4.28 7.72 -8.79
C LEU A 263 3.15 6.78 -8.36
N VAL A 264 2.99 6.55 -7.05
CA VAL A 264 1.89 5.74 -6.49
C VAL A 264 0.53 6.38 -6.78
N THR A 265 0.39 7.70 -6.63
CA THR A 265 -0.86 8.40 -6.96
C THR A 265 -1.18 8.36 -8.45
N VAL A 266 -0.17 8.51 -9.34
CA VAL A 266 -0.35 8.33 -10.79
C VAL A 266 -0.84 6.92 -11.10
N ALA A 267 -0.25 5.88 -10.50
CA ALA A 267 -0.69 4.50 -10.67
C ALA A 267 -2.15 4.31 -10.23
N ILE A 268 -2.51 4.79 -9.04
CA ILE A 268 -3.86 4.65 -8.46
C ILE A 268 -4.91 5.35 -9.32
N LEU A 269 -4.65 6.58 -9.79
CA LEU A 269 -5.59 7.31 -10.65
C LEU A 269 -5.72 6.68 -12.05
N ALA A 270 -4.63 6.14 -12.60
CA ALA A 270 -4.59 5.64 -13.97
C ALA A 270 -5.02 4.17 -14.13
N VAL A 271 -5.02 3.36 -13.06
CA VAL A 271 -5.15 1.89 -13.13
C VAL A 271 -6.40 1.40 -13.89
N ASP A 272 -7.51 2.12 -13.85
CA ASP A 272 -8.76 1.71 -14.50
C ASP A 272 -8.89 2.18 -15.96
N PHE A 273 -8.00 3.07 -16.42
CA PHE A 273 -8.01 3.60 -17.79
C PHE A 273 -7.19 2.71 -18.76
N PRO A 274 -7.64 2.49 -20.01
CA PRO A 274 -6.88 1.78 -21.04
C PRO A 274 -5.52 2.40 -21.39
N ILE A 275 -5.34 3.70 -21.10
CA ILE A 275 -4.09 4.43 -21.30
C ILE A 275 -2.97 3.98 -20.35
N PHE A 276 -3.30 3.26 -19.28
CA PHE A 276 -2.34 2.71 -18.33
C PHE A 276 -1.98 1.27 -18.70
N PRO A 277 -0.71 0.97 -19.03
CA PRO A 277 -0.30 -0.38 -19.38
C PRO A 277 -0.51 -1.34 -18.22
N ARG A 278 -1.25 -2.43 -18.44
CA ARG A 278 -1.53 -3.44 -17.41
C ARG A 278 -0.26 -4.08 -16.81
N ARG A 279 0.89 -4.04 -17.50
CA ARG A 279 2.20 -4.45 -16.96
C ARG A 279 2.70 -3.61 -15.77
N PHE A 280 2.19 -2.39 -15.56
CA PHE A 280 2.48 -1.57 -14.39
C PHE A 280 1.48 -1.73 -13.25
N ALA A 281 0.38 -2.45 -13.47
CA ALA A 281 -0.60 -2.79 -12.43
C ALA A 281 -0.07 -3.91 -11.51
N LYS A 282 -0.69 -4.04 -10.34
CA LYS A 282 -0.33 -5.01 -9.30
C LYS A 282 -0.21 -6.44 -9.84
N THR A 283 0.85 -7.15 -9.43
CA THR A 283 1.03 -8.58 -9.75
C THR A 283 0.29 -9.48 -8.75
N GLU A 284 -0.28 -10.60 -9.21
CA GLU A 284 -1.05 -11.51 -8.34
C GLU A 284 -0.23 -12.64 -7.70
N LYS A 285 0.82 -13.13 -8.37
CA LYS A 285 1.57 -14.33 -7.94
C LYS A 285 3.09 -14.11 -7.89
N PHE A 286 3.68 -13.66 -8.99
CA PHE A 286 5.13 -13.47 -9.12
C PHE A 286 5.44 -12.41 -10.16
N GLY A 287 6.37 -11.50 -9.87
CA GLY A 287 6.78 -10.43 -10.77
C GLY A 287 7.12 -9.12 -10.06
N HIS A 288 7.31 -8.07 -10.85
CA HIS A 288 7.56 -6.71 -10.34
C HIS A 288 6.72 -5.70 -11.11
N SER A 289 5.88 -4.94 -10.42
CA SER A 289 5.11 -3.82 -11.00
C SER A 289 5.45 -2.49 -10.32
N THR A 290 5.13 -1.39 -10.99
CA THR A 290 5.30 -0.04 -10.43
C THR A 290 4.45 0.14 -9.17
N MET A 291 3.28 -0.52 -9.11
CA MET A 291 2.38 -0.52 -7.95
C MET A 291 2.99 -1.27 -6.75
N ASP A 292 3.64 -2.41 -6.99
CA ASP A 292 4.31 -3.21 -5.95
C ASP A 292 5.59 -2.53 -5.44
N VAL A 293 6.37 -1.90 -6.35
CA VAL A 293 7.55 -1.10 -5.98
C VAL A 293 7.18 0.10 -5.12
N GLY A 294 5.98 0.68 -5.28
CA GLY A 294 5.49 1.75 -4.41
C GLY A 294 5.52 1.36 -2.93
N VAL A 295 5.03 0.16 -2.60
CA VAL A 295 5.04 -0.38 -1.22
C VAL A 295 6.46 -0.74 -0.79
N ALA A 296 7.23 -1.42 -1.64
CA ALA A 296 8.61 -1.78 -1.36
C ALA A 296 9.50 -0.55 -1.09
N ALA A 297 9.27 0.56 -1.78
CA ALA A 297 9.98 1.82 -1.58
C ALA A 297 9.70 2.46 -0.21
N PHE A 298 8.51 2.30 0.38
CA PHE A 298 8.25 2.73 1.75
C PHE A 298 8.93 1.84 2.79
N ILE A 299 8.98 0.53 2.58
CA ILE A 299 9.72 -0.40 3.44
C ILE A 299 11.22 -0.09 3.38
N PHE A 300 11.76 0.14 2.17
CA PHE A 300 13.15 0.57 1.96
C PHE A 300 13.43 1.93 2.61
N GLN A 301 12.52 2.91 2.54
CA GLN A 301 12.66 4.19 3.25
C GLN A 301 12.74 4.00 4.77
N ALA A 302 11.91 3.12 5.35
CA ALA A 302 11.96 2.81 6.77
C ALA A 302 13.30 2.17 7.17
N LEU A 303 13.75 1.16 6.41
CA LEU A 303 15.04 0.50 6.60
C LEU A 303 16.24 1.45 6.43
N VAL A 304 16.18 2.40 5.48
CA VAL A 304 17.23 3.40 5.30
C VAL A 304 17.29 4.38 6.48
N LEU A 305 16.16 4.76 7.07
CA LEU A 305 16.14 5.58 8.28
C LEU A 305 16.71 4.83 9.49
N GLU A 306 16.42 3.53 9.60
CA GLU A 306 16.98 2.62 10.61
C GLU A 306 18.51 2.49 10.47
N ILE A 307 19.01 2.20 9.25
CA ILE A 307 20.45 2.09 8.94
C ILE A 307 21.21 3.42 9.16
N ILE A 308 20.57 4.56 8.89
CA ILE A 308 21.15 5.89 9.13
C ILE A 308 21.27 6.21 10.63
N GLY A 309 20.75 5.35 11.52
CA GLY A 309 20.77 5.58 12.97
C GLY A 309 19.84 6.72 13.37
N TYR A 310 18.72 6.91 12.65
CA TYR A 310 17.66 7.78 13.12
C TYR A 310 17.13 7.19 14.43
N PRO A 311 17.13 7.92 15.56
CA PRO A 311 17.05 7.31 16.88
C PRO A 311 15.73 6.59 17.11
N GLN A 312 15.80 5.26 17.15
CA GLN A 312 14.75 4.35 17.61
C GLN A 312 15.38 3.30 18.52
N HIS A 313 15.34 3.55 19.84
CA HIS A 313 15.84 2.61 20.83
C HIS A 313 14.79 1.53 21.10
N VAL A 314 15.08 0.28 20.71
CA VAL A 314 14.18 -0.87 20.95
C VAL A 314 13.85 -1.03 22.45
N THR A 315 14.79 -0.65 23.33
CA THR A 315 14.67 -0.61 24.81
C THR A 315 13.71 0.44 25.38
N GLU A 316 13.15 1.33 24.56
CA GLU A 316 12.17 2.34 24.98
C GLU A 316 10.73 1.99 24.57
N TYR A 317 10.56 1.21 23.49
CA TYR A 317 9.25 1.05 22.83
C TYR A 317 8.73 -0.39 22.83
N GLY A 318 9.58 -1.42 22.97
CA GLY A 318 9.19 -2.82 22.84
C GLY A 318 9.21 -3.35 21.40
N VAL A 319 8.82 -4.61 21.21
CA VAL A 319 9.11 -5.41 20.00
C VAL A 319 8.24 -5.05 18.78
N HIS A 320 7.02 -4.56 18.99
CA HIS A 320 6.08 -4.20 17.92
C HIS A 320 5.46 -2.80 18.08
N TRP A 321 5.51 -2.26 19.30
CA TRP A 321 5.07 -0.92 19.63
C TRP A 321 6.19 0.05 19.31
N ASN A 322 5.86 1.18 18.70
CA ASN A 322 6.84 2.13 18.19
C ASN A 322 6.50 3.56 18.64
N PHE A 323 7.46 4.46 18.46
CA PHE A 323 7.30 5.88 18.81
C PHE A 323 6.04 6.53 18.19
N PHE A 324 5.60 6.11 17.00
CA PHE A 324 4.40 6.65 16.37
C PHE A 324 3.10 6.20 17.07
N PHE A 325 3.03 4.95 17.55
CA PHE A 325 1.92 4.47 18.37
C PHE A 325 1.89 5.18 19.72
N THR A 326 3.03 5.39 20.36
CA THR A 326 3.15 6.22 21.57
C THR A 326 2.68 7.66 21.31
N LEU A 327 3.11 8.29 20.21
CA LEU A 327 2.67 9.65 19.85
C LEU A 327 1.17 9.73 19.52
N ALA A 328 0.61 8.70 18.90
CA ALA A 328 -0.83 8.59 18.67
C ALA A 328 -1.61 8.46 19.98
N ALA A 329 -1.16 7.58 20.89
CA ALA A 329 -1.75 7.41 22.22
C ALA A 329 -1.69 8.70 23.04
N VAL A 330 -0.52 9.36 23.13
CA VAL A 330 -0.35 10.66 23.80
C VAL A 330 -1.33 11.70 23.25
N ARG A 331 -1.56 11.75 21.92
CA ARG A 331 -2.55 12.65 21.32
C ARG A 331 -3.99 12.30 21.68
N VAL A 332 -4.35 11.02 21.73
CA VAL A 332 -5.69 10.58 22.15
C VAL A 332 -5.92 10.96 23.61
N PHE A 333 -4.99 10.62 24.51
CA PHE A 333 -5.09 10.98 25.93
C PHE A 333 -5.13 12.49 26.14
N TYR A 334 -4.27 13.27 25.47
CA TYR A 334 -4.31 14.74 25.51
C TYR A 334 -5.64 15.34 24.98
N SER A 335 -6.32 14.64 24.07
CA SER A 335 -7.62 15.10 23.55
C SER A 335 -8.75 14.97 24.59
N ILE A 336 -8.59 14.05 25.56
CA ILE A 336 -9.55 13.73 26.62
C ILE A 336 -9.19 14.48 27.92
N LEU A 337 -7.90 14.64 28.21
CA LEU A 337 -7.38 15.25 29.43
C LEU A 337 -7.53 16.78 29.43
N PRO A 338 -7.62 17.41 30.63
CA PRO A 338 -7.69 18.86 30.75
C PRO A 338 -6.45 19.55 30.17
N ARG A 339 -6.66 20.75 29.63
CA ARG A 339 -5.61 21.59 29.03
C ARG A 339 -5.13 22.71 29.97
N CYS A 340 -5.84 22.94 31.07
CA CYS A 340 -5.53 23.97 32.05
C CYS A 340 -4.37 23.54 32.96
N TYR A 341 -3.49 24.48 33.31
CA TYR A 341 -2.36 24.26 34.21
C TYR A 341 -1.40 23.13 33.77
N PRO A 342 -0.81 23.20 32.55
CA PRO A 342 0.03 22.13 32.01
C PRO A 342 1.23 21.78 32.92
N PHE A 343 1.77 22.75 33.65
CA PHE A 343 2.84 22.51 34.62
C PHE A 343 2.40 21.61 35.77
N VAL A 344 1.21 21.87 36.35
CA VAL A 344 0.67 21.09 37.47
C VAL A 344 0.34 19.68 37.01
N LEU A 345 -0.26 19.53 35.82
CA LEU A 345 -0.53 18.22 35.21
C LEU A 345 0.78 17.44 34.94
N SER A 346 1.82 18.11 34.45
CA SER A 346 3.15 17.49 34.30
C SER A 346 3.70 16.96 35.62
N VAL A 347 3.62 17.73 36.70
CA VAL A 347 4.11 17.29 38.02
C VAL A 347 3.29 16.12 38.55
N ILE A 348 1.96 16.15 38.39
CA ILE A 348 1.07 15.04 38.79
C ILE A 348 1.40 13.76 37.99
N PHE A 349 1.48 13.82 36.66
CA PHE A 349 1.83 12.65 35.85
C PHE A 349 3.23 12.13 36.16
N GLY A 350 4.20 13.01 36.42
CA GLY A 350 5.56 12.62 36.79
C GLY A 350 5.62 11.89 38.12
N ILE A 351 4.90 12.40 39.13
CA ILE A 351 4.77 11.73 40.44
C ILE A 351 4.07 10.37 40.26
N CYS A 352 2.93 10.32 39.55
CA CYS A 352 2.20 9.07 39.31
C CYS A 352 3.03 8.01 38.55
N HIS A 353 3.82 8.43 37.54
CA HIS A 353 4.72 7.53 36.82
C HIS A 353 5.84 7.02 37.74
N GLN A 354 6.46 7.92 38.51
CA GLN A 354 7.55 7.57 39.41
C GLN A 354 7.10 6.69 40.58
N THR A 355 5.89 6.89 41.12
CA THR A 355 5.31 6.01 42.14
C THR A 355 4.91 4.68 41.55
N MET A 356 4.25 4.64 40.38
CA MET A 356 3.92 3.40 39.66
C MET A 356 5.16 2.52 39.47
N LEU A 357 6.26 3.07 38.94
CA LEU A 357 7.50 2.30 38.72
C LEU A 357 8.10 1.74 40.02
N LYS A 358 8.03 2.49 41.13
CA LYS A 358 8.66 2.13 42.41
C LYS A 358 7.80 1.29 43.35
N SER A 359 6.48 1.43 43.33
CA SER A 359 5.59 0.78 44.32
C SER A 359 4.98 -0.54 43.84
N THR A 360 4.95 -0.81 42.53
CA THR A 360 4.31 -2.02 41.98
C THR A 360 5.31 -3.05 41.44
N GLY A 361 6.62 -2.82 41.62
CA GLY A 361 7.68 -3.69 41.06
C GLY A 361 7.81 -3.62 39.53
N LEU A 362 7.05 -2.74 38.86
CA LEU A 362 6.99 -2.68 37.40
C LEU A 362 8.34 -2.43 36.75
N GLN A 363 9.19 -1.61 37.38
CA GLN A 363 10.54 -1.33 36.87
C GLN A 363 11.42 -2.59 36.85
N GLU A 364 11.37 -3.40 37.91
CA GLU A 364 12.12 -4.66 37.99
C GLU A 364 11.56 -5.67 36.98
N TRP A 365 10.23 -5.77 36.86
CA TRP A 365 9.56 -6.63 35.90
C TRP A 365 9.85 -6.28 34.42
N ILE A 366 10.02 -4.99 34.09
CA ILE A 366 10.37 -4.55 32.73
C ILE A 366 11.83 -4.88 32.40
N LEU A 367 12.74 -4.72 33.38
CA LEU A 367 14.18 -4.86 33.19
C LEU A 367 14.70 -6.29 33.33
N ASP A 368 13.95 -7.18 33.99
CA ASP A 368 14.31 -8.59 34.17
C ASP A 368 13.78 -9.47 33.03
N GLU A 369 14.69 -9.87 32.14
CA GLU A 369 14.42 -10.78 31.02
C GLU A 369 13.93 -12.17 31.47
N THR A 370 14.21 -12.60 32.72
CA THR A 370 13.77 -13.91 33.21
C THR A 370 12.30 -13.93 33.64
N THR A 371 11.78 -12.80 34.12
CA THR A 371 10.39 -12.65 34.58
C THR A 371 9.45 -12.14 33.47
N ASN A 372 9.94 -11.33 32.53
CA ASN A 372 9.15 -10.88 31.37
C ASN A 372 9.54 -11.62 30.08
N GLN A 373 9.01 -12.84 29.90
CA GLN A 373 9.35 -13.74 28.78
C GLN A 373 8.80 -13.33 27.41
N ARG A 374 8.18 -12.14 27.28
CA ARG A 374 7.72 -11.52 26.02
C ARG A 374 6.77 -12.36 25.14
N GLU A 375 6.14 -13.41 25.67
CA GLU A 375 5.32 -14.36 24.90
C GLU A 375 4.03 -13.76 24.30
N ASN A 376 3.42 -12.80 24.99
CA ASN A 376 2.17 -12.16 24.60
C ASN A 376 2.38 -10.73 24.04
N LEU A 377 1.43 -10.23 23.26
CA LEU A 377 1.47 -8.86 22.68
C LEU A 377 1.62 -7.75 23.73
N VAL A 378 1.13 -7.95 24.96
CA VAL A 378 1.28 -6.97 26.04
C VAL A 378 2.68 -7.04 26.65
N THR A 379 3.18 -8.25 26.92
CA THR A 379 4.51 -8.48 27.52
C THR A 379 5.65 -8.08 26.56
N ALA A 380 5.49 -8.33 25.26
CA ALA A 380 6.42 -7.92 24.21
C ALA A 380 6.49 -6.40 24.01
N ASN A 381 5.51 -5.64 24.51
CA ASN A 381 5.39 -4.18 24.35
C ASN A 381 5.26 -3.45 25.71
N ALA A 382 5.65 -4.10 26.80
CA ALA A 382 5.54 -3.59 28.15
C ALA A 382 6.24 -2.23 28.31
N GLU A 383 7.43 -2.09 27.73
CA GLU A 383 8.23 -0.85 27.73
C GLU A 383 7.45 0.33 27.14
N GLY A 384 6.92 0.20 25.92
CA GLY A 384 6.14 1.25 25.24
C GLY A 384 4.77 1.56 25.87
N LEU A 385 4.14 0.56 26.51
CA LEU A 385 2.85 0.73 27.21
C LEU A 385 3.01 1.45 28.56
N THR A 386 4.02 1.07 29.34
CA THR A 386 4.23 1.57 30.72
C THR A 386 4.88 2.96 30.74
N SER A 387 5.70 3.26 29.74
CA SER A 387 6.30 4.58 29.51
C SER A 387 5.30 5.66 29.09
N LEU A 388 4.08 5.31 28.66
CA LEU A 388 3.07 6.26 28.17
C LEU A 388 2.74 7.40 29.16
N SER A 389 2.74 7.12 30.47
CA SER A 389 2.56 8.13 31.53
C SER A 389 3.78 9.05 31.69
N GLY A 390 4.99 8.53 31.45
CA GLY A 390 6.21 9.33 31.31
C GLY A 390 6.18 10.23 30.08
N TYR A 391 5.70 9.74 28.93
CA TYR A 391 5.53 10.58 27.74
C TYR A 391 4.45 11.67 27.93
N LEU A 392 3.35 11.40 28.64
CA LEU A 392 2.40 12.44 29.03
C LEU A 392 3.04 13.50 29.94
N THR A 393 3.90 13.08 30.87
CA THR A 393 4.70 13.99 31.72
C THR A 393 5.56 14.93 30.87
N ILE A 394 6.38 14.39 29.97
CA ILE A 394 7.28 15.17 29.10
C ILE A 394 6.46 16.07 28.16
N PHE A 395 5.33 15.59 27.65
CA PHE A 395 4.44 16.37 26.78
C PHE A 395 3.85 17.59 27.52
N TYR A 396 3.27 17.40 28.71
CA TYR A 396 2.74 18.50 29.52
C TYR A 396 3.85 19.44 30.03
N ALA A 397 5.04 18.93 30.35
CA ALA A 397 6.22 19.76 30.63
C ALA A 397 6.58 20.65 29.44
N SER A 398 6.58 20.10 28.23
CA SER A 398 6.87 20.86 27.00
C SER A 398 5.83 21.94 26.70
N LEU A 399 4.55 21.69 27.04
CA LEU A 399 3.49 22.69 26.95
C LEU A 399 3.69 23.82 27.98
N ALA A 400 4.04 23.48 29.23
CA ALA A 400 4.31 24.46 30.27
C ALA A 400 5.55 25.33 29.95
N ILE A 401 6.62 24.71 29.45
CA ILE A 401 7.83 25.40 28.98
C ILE A 401 7.49 26.27 27.76
N GLY A 402 6.68 25.77 26.82
CA GLY A 402 6.21 26.53 25.67
C GLY A 402 5.39 27.77 26.06
N GLU A 403 4.49 27.64 27.04
CA GLU A 403 3.70 28.76 27.58
C GLU A 403 4.59 29.78 28.31
N LEU A 404 5.55 29.31 29.11
CA LEU A 404 6.54 30.17 29.78
C LEU A 404 7.42 30.92 28.77
N MET A 405 7.92 30.24 27.74
CA MET A 405 8.73 30.84 26.69
C MET A 405 7.95 31.85 25.83
N ALA A 406 6.67 31.57 25.56
CA ALA A 406 5.78 32.51 24.88
C ALA A 406 5.56 33.79 25.72
N LYS A 407 5.40 33.65 27.05
CA LYS A 407 5.25 34.79 27.98
C LYS A 407 6.57 35.56 28.21
N THR A 408 7.72 34.90 28.15
CA THR A 408 9.05 35.51 28.38
C THR A 408 9.77 35.99 27.12
N SER A 409 9.15 35.85 25.93
CA SER A 409 9.71 36.28 24.63
C SER A 409 11.06 35.67 24.23
N ILE A 410 11.47 34.55 24.85
CA ILE A 410 12.74 33.85 24.55
C ILE A 410 12.64 33.15 23.18
N ARG A 411 13.20 33.79 22.14
CA ARG A 411 13.09 33.35 20.74
C ARG A 411 14.02 32.18 20.38
N VAL A 412 13.62 30.96 20.75
CA VAL A 412 14.23 29.69 20.25
C VAL A 412 13.89 29.41 18.76
N LYS A 413 13.01 30.22 18.14
CA LYS A 413 12.73 30.20 16.68
C LYS A 413 13.99 30.33 15.79
N SER A 414 15.09 30.90 16.29
CA SER A 414 16.37 30.99 15.56
C SER A 414 17.21 29.71 15.61
N TRP A 415 16.98 28.83 16.59
CA TRP A 415 17.74 27.59 16.78
C TRP A 415 17.07 26.41 16.05
N ILE A 416 15.74 26.41 15.97
CA ILE A 416 14.97 25.54 15.08
C ILE A 416 14.75 26.29 13.76
N ARG A 417 15.83 26.44 12.96
CA ARG A 417 15.74 27.01 11.61
C ARG A 417 15.03 26.00 10.71
N ARG A 418 13.69 26.04 10.73
CA ARG A 418 12.85 25.41 9.71
C ARG A 418 13.25 26.01 8.37
N ASP A 419 13.46 25.18 7.36
CA ASP A 419 13.53 25.64 5.98
C ASP A 419 12.28 26.49 5.70
N ASP A 420 12.48 27.68 5.12
CA ASP A 420 11.38 28.61 4.87
C ASP A 420 10.39 27.97 3.88
N PRO A 421 9.11 27.75 4.25
CA PRO A 421 8.11 27.24 3.31
C PRO A 421 7.86 28.20 2.14
N PHE A 422 8.33 29.46 2.25
CA PHE A 422 8.32 30.45 1.18
C PHE A 422 9.65 30.55 0.41
N SER A 423 10.67 29.76 0.77
CA SER A 423 11.96 29.68 0.07
C SER A 423 11.73 29.69 -1.44
N PRO A 424 12.33 30.63 -2.20
CA PRO A 424 12.10 30.76 -3.64
C PRO A 424 12.41 29.46 -4.39
N VAL A 425 13.25 28.59 -3.81
CA VAL A 425 13.84 27.42 -4.46
C VAL A 425 13.33 26.07 -3.89
N SER A 426 12.58 26.00 -2.78
CA SER A 426 12.04 24.69 -2.30
C SER A 426 10.88 24.17 -3.18
N PRO A 427 10.78 22.86 -3.49
CA PRO A 427 9.60 22.23 -4.09
C PRO A 427 8.43 22.14 -3.09
N CYS A 428 7.59 23.16 -3.11
CA CYS A 428 6.46 23.33 -2.20
C CYS A 428 5.42 22.20 -2.28
N LEU A 429 5.26 21.54 -3.43
CA LEU A 429 4.41 20.35 -3.58
C LEU A 429 5.01 19.14 -2.85
N SER A 430 6.34 18.95 -2.94
CA SER A 430 7.03 17.89 -2.21
C SER A 430 6.86 18.06 -0.70
N ASP A 431 7.00 19.28 -0.18
CA ASP A 431 6.78 19.58 1.23
C ASP A 431 5.33 19.32 1.66
N SER A 432 4.36 19.68 0.80
CA SER A 432 2.92 19.48 1.06
C SER A 432 2.53 18.00 1.09
N ILE A 433 3.02 17.21 0.12
CA ILE A 433 2.84 15.75 0.07
C ILE A 433 3.52 15.09 1.27
N ASN A 434 4.75 15.48 1.62
CA ASN A 434 5.46 14.90 2.74
C ASN A 434 4.81 15.16 4.10
N ARG A 435 4.16 16.31 4.29
CA ARG A 435 3.44 16.64 5.52
C ARG A 435 2.08 15.94 5.63
N ASN A 436 1.46 15.60 4.51
CA ASN A 436 0.08 15.10 4.44
C ASN A 436 -0.06 13.82 3.60
N SER A 437 0.96 12.94 3.59
CA SER A 437 1.03 11.81 2.65
C SER A 437 -0.16 10.85 2.75
N LEU A 438 -0.63 10.58 3.97
CA LEU A 438 -1.82 9.75 4.18
C LEU A 438 -3.07 10.39 3.56
N ALA A 439 -3.25 11.71 3.71
CA ALA A 439 -4.35 12.43 3.09
C ALA A 439 -4.23 12.41 1.55
N PHE A 440 -3.04 12.64 1.00
CA PHE A 440 -2.80 12.56 -0.45
C PHE A 440 -3.15 11.18 -1.02
N PHE A 441 -2.73 10.10 -0.35
CA PHE A 441 -3.09 8.72 -0.71
C PHE A 441 -4.60 8.47 -0.64
N LEU A 442 -5.25 8.82 0.47
CA LEU A 442 -6.69 8.59 0.66
C LEU A 442 -7.53 9.40 -0.34
N ILE A 443 -7.19 10.67 -0.58
CA ILE A 443 -7.84 11.53 -1.57
C ILE A 443 -7.73 10.91 -2.97
N SER A 444 -6.56 10.38 -3.34
CA SER A 444 -6.34 9.74 -4.64
C SER A 444 -7.21 8.48 -4.82
N ASN A 445 -7.31 7.63 -3.80
CA ASN A 445 -8.18 6.45 -3.83
C ASN A 445 -9.67 6.81 -3.91
N VAL A 446 -10.11 7.80 -3.13
CA VAL A 446 -11.51 8.30 -3.17
C VAL A 446 -11.84 8.90 -4.53
N LEU A 447 -10.93 9.68 -5.12
CA LEU A 447 -11.14 10.25 -6.45
C LEU A 447 -11.13 9.19 -7.56
N THR A 448 -10.31 8.15 -7.46
CA THR A 448 -10.37 7.00 -8.40
C THR A 448 -11.76 6.32 -8.35
N GLY A 449 -12.28 6.07 -7.14
CA GLY A 449 -13.65 5.56 -6.97
C GLY A 449 -14.72 6.48 -7.55
N LEU A 450 -14.61 7.79 -7.32
CA LEU A 450 -15.54 8.79 -7.88
C LEU A 450 -15.49 8.85 -9.41
N VAL A 451 -14.30 8.72 -10.00
CA VAL A 451 -14.09 8.66 -11.46
C VAL A 451 -14.81 7.47 -12.05
N ASN A 452 -14.58 6.26 -11.51
CA ASN A 452 -15.19 5.03 -12.01
C ASN A 452 -16.73 5.01 -11.89
N LEU A 453 -17.30 5.79 -10.96
CA LEU A 453 -18.74 6.00 -10.84
C LEU A 453 -19.29 7.07 -11.79
N SER A 454 -18.49 8.09 -12.12
CA SER A 454 -18.90 9.22 -12.96
C SER A 454 -18.70 8.95 -14.46
N VAL A 455 -17.76 8.08 -14.80
CA VAL A 455 -17.19 7.93 -16.14
C VAL A 455 -16.80 6.46 -16.36
N SER A 456 -17.17 5.89 -17.51
CA SER A 456 -16.75 4.54 -17.93
C SER A 456 -15.27 4.50 -18.32
N ALA A 457 -14.37 4.60 -17.33
CA ALA A 457 -12.92 4.72 -17.52
C ALA A 457 -12.34 3.69 -18.50
N HIS A 458 -12.83 2.44 -18.43
CA HIS A 458 -12.39 1.30 -19.24
C HIS A 458 -12.64 1.39 -20.76
N THR A 459 -13.49 2.31 -21.25
CA THR A 459 -13.74 2.49 -22.69
C THR A 459 -13.11 3.76 -23.30
N LEU A 460 -12.49 4.62 -22.49
CA LEU A 460 -12.06 5.94 -22.96
C LEU A 460 -10.75 5.92 -23.77
N PRO A 461 -10.75 6.51 -24.98
CA PRO A 461 -9.54 6.76 -25.74
C PRO A 461 -8.52 7.62 -24.99
N ALA A 462 -7.24 7.40 -25.25
CA ALA A 462 -6.13 8.11 -24.62
C ALA A 462 -6.24 9.64 -24.67
N GLN A 463 -6.81 10.19 -25.75
CA GLN A 463 -7.02 11.63 -25.97
C GLN A 463 -7.89 12.28 -24.89
N TYR A 464 -8.87 11.56 -24.35
CA TYR A 464 -9.74 12.04 -23.26
C TYR A 464 -9.22 11.60 -21.90
N SER A 465 -8.69 10.37 -21.80
CA SER A 465 -8.14 9.82 -20.56
C SER A 465 -6.97 10.66 -20.00
N PHE A 466 -6.06 11.15 -20.84
CA PHE A 466 -4.87 11.88 -20.37
C PHE A 466 -5.19 13.25 -19.74
N PRO A 467 -5.97 14.15 -20.36
CA PRO A 467 -6.38 15.42 -19.73
C PRO A 467 -7.18 15.21 -18.45
N ILE A 468 -8.04 14.17 -18.40
CA ILE A 468 -8.81 13.79 -17.22
C ILE A 468 -7.87 13.41 -16.07
N LEU A 469 -6.90 12.52 -16.32
CA LEU A 469 -5.90 12.10 -15.32
C LEU A 469 -5.04 13.26 -14.82
N LEU A 470 -4.58 14.15 -15.73
CA LEU A 470 -3.83 15.34 -15.36
C LEU A 470 -4.67 16.29 -14.47
N GLY A 471 -5.95 16.46 -14.80
CA GLY A 471 -6.90 17.24 -14.00
C GLY A 471 -7.10 16.69 -12.59
N TYR A 472 -7.30 15.37 -12.45
CA TYR A 472 -7.46 14.74 -11.13
C TYR A 472 -6.17 14.74 -10.32
N LEU A 473 -5.01 14.49 -10.94
CA LEU A 473 -3.70 14.57 -10.29
C LEU A 473 -3.44 15.99 -9.75
N THR A 474 -3.75 17.01 -10.55
CA THR A 474 -3.66 18.43 -10.16
C THR A 474 -4.65 18.76 -9.03
N THR A 475 -5.87 18.22 -9.06
CA THR A 475 -6.86 18.37 -7.98
C THR A 475 -6.37 17.72 -6.67
N CYS A 476 -5.86 16.48 -6.71
CA CYS A 476 -5.29 15.79 -5.55
C CYS A 476 -4.17 16.61 -4.91
N ALA A 477 -3.21 17.05 -5.74
CA ALA A 477 -2.08 17.88 -5.33
C ALA A 477 -2.55 19.22 -4.76
N GLY A 478 -3.51 19.86 -5.43
CA GLY A 478 -4.06 21.17 -5.07
C GLY A 478 -4.79 21.18 -3.72
N ILE A 479 -5.57 20.14 -3.41
CA ILE A 479 -6.25 20.02 -2.10
C ILE A 479 -5.23 19.97 -0.95
N VAL A 480 -4.21 19.12 -1.08
CA VAL A 480 -3.17 18.95 -0.07
C VAL A 480 -2.32 20.21 0.07
N HIS A 481 -1.97 20.84 -1.05
CA HIS A 481 -1.21 22.08 -1.08
C HIS A 481 -2.00 23.27 -0.50
N PHE A 482 -3.29 23.37 -0.80
CA PHE A 482 -4.19 24.38 -0.23
C PHE A 482 -4.36 24.24 1.29
N TRP A 483 -4.38 23.01 1.81
CA TRP A 483 -4.46 22.77 3.24
C TRP A 483 -3.19 23.27 3.95
N GLU A 484 -2.00 22.96 3.42
CA GLU A 484 -0.74 23.48 3.97
C GLU A 484 -0.66 25.01 3.82
N TYR A 485 -1.08 25.59 2.68
CA TYR A 485 -1.18 27.04 2.49
C TYR A 485 -2.03 27.72 3.55
N ARG A 486 -3.24 27.19 3.85
CA ARG A 486 -4.10 27.72 4.92
C ARG A 486 -3.43 27.62 6.28
N LYS A 487 -2.77 26.51 6.58
CA LYS A 487 -2.07 26.27 7.85
C LYS A 487 -0.90 27.23 8.05
N VAL A 488 -0.08 27.45 7.01
CA VAL A 488 1.06 28.39 7.05
C VAL A 488 0.56 29.83 7.17
N ASN A 489 -0.46 30.23 6.39
CA ASN A 489 -1.05 31.58 6.51
C ASN A 489 -1.69 31.83 7.87
N PHE A 490 -2.40 30.84 8.43
CA PHE A 490 -2.97 30.95 9.77
C PHE A 490 -1.89 31.21 10.82
N VAL A 491 -0.78 30.44 10.77
CA VAL A 491 0.37 30.64 11.66
C VAL A 491 1.03 32.01 11.46
N ARG A 492 1.08 32.53 10.23
CA ARG A 492 1.60 33.87 9.94
C ARG A 492 0.72 34.97 10.54
N LEU A 493 -0.59 34.92 10.31
CA LEU A 493 -1.57 35.90 10.80
C LEU A 493 -1.74 35.94 12.33
N HIS A 494 -1.16 34.99 13.06
CA HIS A 494 -1.13 34.96 14.54
C HIS A 494 0.31 35.03 15.08
N ALA A 495 1.27 35.44 14.24
CA ALA A 495 2.67 35.67 14.60
C ALA A 495 3.16 37.08 14.24
N GLU A 496 2.45 37.75 13.33
CA GLU A 496 2.30 39.22 13.27
C GLU A 496 1.30 39.68 14.34
#